data_AF-A0A822HKC8-F1
#
_entry.id   AF-A0A822HKC8-F1
#
_cell.length_a   1.000
_cell.length_b   1.000
_cell.length_c   1.000
_cell.angle_alpha   90.00
_cell.angle_beta   90.00
_cell.angle_gamma   90.00
#
_symmetry.space_group_name_H-M   'P 1'
#
loop_
_entity.id
_entity.type
_entity.pdbx_description
1 polymer ?
#
loop_
_entity_poly.entity_id
_entity_poly.type
_entity_poly.pdbx_seq_one_letter_code
_entity_poly.pdbx_strand_id
1 'polypeptide(L)'
;MPTAELIEHVERSFLCATNDKQDLQKIPLLQEFENEMKIYQACLSDLSSLPDCWNVQWIRIDLRPIKQTLTSLSHQWLWKFCAYLHNQTSESLNNVDGFLGAMEPEIESISGLERDTETFMKI
;
A
#
# COMPACT_ATOMS: atom_id res chain seq x y z
N MET A 1 24.38 2.52 -11.15
CA MET A 1 23.10 1.88 -11.53
C MET A 1 22.84 0.79 -10.50
N PRO A 2 21.87 0.93 -9.60
CA PRO A 2 21.48 -0.18 -8.72
C PRO A 2 20.94 -1.33 -9.58
N THR A 3 21.36 -2.56 -9.28
CA THR A 3 20.88 -3.78 -9.96
C THR A 3 19.42 -4.04 -9.61
N ALA A 4 18.62 -4.54 -10.56
CA ALA A 4 17.19 -4.81 -10.38
C ALA A 4 16.88 -5.68 -9.15
N GLU A 5 17.77 -6.63 -8.84
CA GLU A 5 17.68 -7.50 -7.66
C GLU A 5 17.75 -6.72 -6.34
N LEU A 6 18.50 -5.61 -6.29
CA LEU A 6 18.58 -4.76 -5.09
C LEU A 6 17.28 -3.98 -4.86
N ILE A 7 16.64 -3.50 -5.94
CA ILE A 7 15.37 -2.79 -5.86
C ILE A 7 14.28 -3.75 -5.36
N GLU A 8 14.23 -4.95 -5.94
CA GLU A 8 13.29 -6.01 -5.56
C GLU A 8 13.44 -6.42 -4.08
N HIS A 9 14.69 -6.52 -3.60
CA HIS A 9 14.97 -6.83 -2.20
C HIS A 9 14.58 -5.70 -1.25
N VAL A 10 14.81 -4.44 -1.65
CA VAL A 10 14.40 -3.27 -0.88
C VAL A 10 12.88 -3.16 -0.80
N GLU A 11 12.16 -3.38 -1.90
CA GLU A 11 10.70 -3.37 -1.92
C GLU A 11 10.10 -4.43 -0.99
N ARG A 12 10.60 -5.66 -1.05
CA ARG A 12 10.15 -6.74 -0.16
C ARG A 12 10.47 -6.48 1.31
N SER A 13 11.63 -5.89 1.58
CA SER A 13 12.02 -5.48 2.93
C SER A 13 11.11 -4.37 3.46
N PHE A 14 10.78 -3.40 2.60
CA PHE A 14 9.90 -2.28 2.95
C PHE A 14 8.48 -2.74 3.29
N LEU A 15 7.95 -3.79 2.65
CA LEU A 15 6.61 -4.30 2.90
C LEU A 15 6.52 -5.25 4.12
N CYS A 16 7.64 -5.65 4.72
CA CYS A 16 7.67 -6.57 5.86
C CYS A 16 7.92 -5.82 7.18
N ALA A 17 6.87 -5.26 7.82
CA ALA A 17 7.00 -4.61 9.14
C ALA A 17 7.20 -5.58 10.32
N THR A 18 6.93 -6.88 10.17
CA THR A 18 6.99 -7.83 11.29
C THR A 18 8.20 -8.75 11.19
N ASN A 19 8.86 -9.00 12.33
CA ASN A 19 10.08 -9.79 12.55
C ASN A 19 10.09 -11.25 12.00
N ASP A 20 9.08 -11.68 11.26
CA ASP A 20 8.98 -13.00 10.65
C ASP A 20 9.75 -13.04 9.32
N LYS A 21 11.06 -13.24 9.42
CA LYS A 21 11.99 -13.46 8.30
C LYS A 21 11.70 -14.72 7.47
N GLN A 22 10.58 -15.43 7.71
CA GLN A 22 10.37 -16.77 7.17
C GLN A 22 9.69 -16.82 5.80
N ASP A 23 9.21 -15.72 5.22
CA ASP A 23 8.58 -15.79 3.89
C ASP A 23 8.65 -14.47 3.08
N LEU A 24 9.84 -13.86 3.00
CA LEU A 24 10.10 -12.72 2.09
C LEU A 24 9.72 -13.01 0.63
N GLN A 25 9.66 -14.29 0.22
CA GLN A 25 9.23 -14.71 -1.12
C GLN A 25 7.71 -14.67 -1.33
N LYS A 26 6.90 -14.69 -0.27
CA LYS A 26 5.42 -14.62 -0.38
C LYS A 26 4.90 -13.19 -0.37
N ILE A 27 5.76 -12.22 -0.07
CA ILE A 27 5.40 -10.80 -0.06
C ILE A 27 5.41 -10.33 -1.51
N PRO A 28 4.25 -9.92 -2.06
CA PRO A 28 4.18 -9.44 -3.42
C PRO A 28 5.01 -8.17 -3.58
N LEU A 29 5.53 -7.95 -4.78
CA LEU A 29 6.19 -6.70 -5.13
C LEU A 29 5.18 -5.55 -5.19
N LEU A 30 5.63 -4.31 -4.99
CA LEU A 30 4.73 -3.15 -5.11
C LEU A 30 4.10 -3.07 -6.51
N GLN A 31 4.86 -3.47 -7.53
CA GLN A 31 4.34 -3.58 -8.90
C GLN A 31 3.26 -4.65 -9.05
N GLU A 32 3.33 -5.75 -8.30
CA GLU A 32 2.29 -6.79 -8.27
C GLU A 32 1.03 -6.26 -7.58
N PHE A 33 1.17 -5.50 -6.49
CA PHE A 33 0.06 -4.77 -5.86
C PHE A 33 -0.62 -3.81 -6.83
N GLU A 34 0.14 -3.02 -7.59
CA GLU A 34 -0.44 -2.13 -8.60
C GLU A 34 -1.16 -2.90 -9.71
N ASN A 35 -0.60 -4.04 -10.14
CA ASN A 35 -1.23 -4.88 -11.16
C ASN A 35 -2.54 -5.48 -10.65
N GLU A 36 -2.58 -6.01 -9.43
CA GLU A 36 -3.83 -6.49 -8.83
C GLU A 36 -4.85 -5.37 -8.67
N MET A 37 -4.42 -4.18 -8.22
CA MET A 37 -5.30 -3.02 -8.08
C MET A 37 -5.92 -2.61 -9.42
N LYS A 38 -5.16 -2.66 -10.52
CA LYS A 38 -5.69 -2.41 -11.87
C LYS A 38 -6.73 -3.45 -12.28
N ILE A 39 -6.57 -4.71 -11.91
CA ILE A 39 -7.57 -5.76 -12.18
C ILE A 39 -8.88 -5.45 -11.46
N TYR A 40 -8.82 -5.07 -10.18
CA TYR A 40 -10.02 -4.70 -9.41
C TYR A 40 -10.72 -3.45 -9.97
N GLN A 41 -9.95 -2.45 -10.44
CA GLN A 41 -10.49 -1.26 -11.10
C GLN A 41 -11.14 -1.59 -12.45
N ALA A 42 -10.52 -2.44 -13.26
CA ALA A 42 -11.10 -2.92 -14.52
C ALA A 42 -12.42 -3.67 -14.26
N CYS A 43 -12.44 -4.56 -13.26
CA CYS A 43 -13.64 -5.29 -12.85
C CYS A 43 -14.77 -4.34 -12.40
N LEU A 44 -14.46 -3.26 -11.68
CA LEU A 44 -15.44 -2.23 -11.31
C LEU A 44 -15.99 -1.49 -12.53
N SER A 45 -15.13 -1.15 -13.49
CA SER A 45 -15.53 -0.54 -14.76
C SER A 45 -16.46 -1.46 -15.54
N ASP A 46 -16.10 -2.74 -15.67
CA ASP A 46 -16.91 -3.74 -16.35
C ASP A 46 -18.27 -3.91 -15.66
N LEU A 47 -18.29 -3.98 -14.33
CA LEU A 47 -19.51 -4.11 -13.55
C LEU A 47 -20.47 -2.92 -13.72
N SER A 48 -19.92 -1.71 -13.86
CA SER A 48 -20.69 -0.50 -14.15
C SER A 48 -21.37 -0.55 -15.53
N SER A 49 -20.73 -1.23 -16.49
CA SER A 49 -21.22 -1.37 -17.87
C SER A 49 -22.30 -2.46 -18.05
N LEU A 50 -22.42 -3.40 -17.10
CA LEU A 50 -23.45 -4.44 -17.16
C LEU A 50 -24.86 -3.82 -17.16
N PRO A 51 -25.88 -4.50 -17.69
CA PRO A 51 -27.27 -4.08 -17.54
C PRO A 51 -27.80 -4.31 -16.12
N ASP A 52 -28.65 -3.42 -15.61
CA ASP A 52 -29.29 -3.55 -14.28
C ASP A 52 -30.36 -4.63 -14.23
N CYS A 53 -30.98 -4.94 -15.37
CA CYS A 53 -32.04 -5.91 -15.47
C CYS A 53 -31.88 -6.73 -16.75
N TRP A 54 -32.15 -8.02 -16.67
CA TRP A 54 -32.24 -8.90 -17.83
C TRP A 54 -33.65 -9.46 -17.94
N ASN A 55 -34.32 -9.18 -19.05
CA ASN A 55 -35.61 -9.79 -19.37
C ASN A 55 -35.37 -11.08 -20.17
N VAL A 56 -35.79 -12.21 -19.62
CA VAL A 56 -35.78 -13.52 -20.27
C VAL A 56 -37.23 -13.96 -20.43
N GLN A 57 -37.75 -13.80 -21.65
CA GLN A 57 -39.15 -14.07 -22.00
C GLN A 57 -40.15 -13.37 -21.05
N TRP A 58 -40.67 -14.10 -20.05
CA TRP A 58 -41.69 -13.64 -19.11
C TRP A 58 -41.11 -13.32 -17.72
N ILE A 59 -39.81 -13.51 -17.52
CA ILE A 59 -39.13 -13.29 -16.24
C ILE A 59 -38.19 -12.09 -16.39
N ARG A 60 -38.33 -11.13 -15.47
CA ARG A 60 -37.37 -10.04 -15.30
C ARG A 60 -36.44 -10.37 -14.13
N ILE A 61 -35.17 -10.57 -14.43
CA ILE A 61 -34.12 -10.77 -13.44
C ILE A 61 -33.52 -9.40 -13.11
N ASP A 62 -33.53 -9.06 -11.83
CA ASP A 62 -32.90 -7.84 -11.31
C ASP A 62 -31.46 -8.16 -10.89
N LEU A 63 -30.49 -7.51 -11.55
CA LEU A 63 -29.06 -7.70 -11.32
C LEU A 63 -28.48 -6.62 -10.39
N ARG A 64 -29.26 -5.58 -10.06
CA ARG A 64 -28.85 -4.48 -9.16
C ARG A 64 -28.26 -4.97 -7.83
N PRO A 65 -28.87 -5.93 -7.09
CA PRO A 65 -28.29 -6.36 -5.82
C PRO A 65 -26.94 -7.07 -5.98
N ILE A 66 -26.76 -7.82 -7.07
CA ILE A 66 -25.49 -8.51 -7.37
C ILE A 66 -24.40 -7.51 -7.73
N LYS A 67 -24.76 -6.48 -8.49
CA LYS A 67 -23.84 -5.37 -8.78
C LYS A 67 -23.42 -4.66 -7.50
N GLN A 68 -24.38 -4.30 -6.65
CA GLN A 68 -24.09 -3.59 -5.41
C GLN A 68 -23.17 -4.39 -4.49
N THR A 69 -23.39 -5.70 -4.34
CA THR A 69 -22.52 -6.55 -3.50
C THR A 69 -21.13 -6.68 -4.09
N LEU A 70 -21.00 -6.90 -5.40
CA LEU A 70 -19.70 -7.01 -6.06
C LEU A 70 -18.93 -5.69 -6.04
N THR A 71 -19.60 -4.55 -6.27
CA THR A 71 -19.01 -3.21 -6.10
C THR A 71 -18.52 -3.00 -4.67
N SER A 72 -19.34 -3.34 -3.68
CA SER A 72 -18.97 -3.21 -2.27
C SER A 72 -17.74 -4.07 -1.93
N LEU A 73 -17.68 -5.31 -2.42
CA LEU A 73 -16.56 -6.21 -2.16
C LEU A 73 -15.27 -5.68 -2.81
N SER A 74 -15.34 -5.22 -4.07
CA SER A 74 -14.19 -4.63 -4.76
C SER A 74 -13.68 -3.37 -4.05
N HIS A 75 -14.57 -2.51 -3.54
CA HIS A 75 -14.16 -1.35 -2.73
C HIS A 75 -13.52 -1.77 -1.40
N GLN A 76 -14.02 -2.81 -0.74
CA GLN A 76 -13.40 -3.34 0.47
C GLN A 76 -11.98 -3.83 0.22
N TRP A 77 -11.75 -4.56 -0.88
CA TRP A 77 -10.41 -4.99 -1.27
C TRP A 77 -9.50 -3.80 -1.55
N LEU A 78 -9.95 -2.84 -2.37
CA LEU A 78 -9.19 -1.64 -2.68
C LEU A 78 -8.81 -0.87 -1.40
N TRP A 79 -9.76 -0.68 -0.49
CA TRP A 79 -9.50 -0.02 0.78
C TRP A 79 -8.48 -0.77 1.63
N LYS A 80 -8.58 -2.10 1.75
CA LYS A 80 -7.60 -2.91 2.48
C LYS A 80 -6.20 -2.76 1.90
N PHE A 81 -6.08 -2.77 0.58
CA PHE A 81 -4.81 -2.56 -0.11
C PHE A 81 -4.22 -1.17 0.18
N CYS A 82 -5.01 -0.11 0.01
CA CYS A 82 -4.56 1.25 0.30
C CYS A 82 -4.21 1.45 1.78
N ALA A 83 -5.02 0.93 2.70
CA ALA A 83 -4.79 1.03 4.14
C ALA A 83 -3.50 0.32 4.55
N TYR A 84 -3.23 -0.87 4.00
CA TYR A 84 -1.99 -1.60 4.26
C TYR A 84 -0.76 -0.80 3.81
N LEU A 85 -0.74 -0.31 2.57
CA LEU A 85 0.40 0.47 2.05
C LEU A 85 0.59 1.79 2.82
N HIS A 86 -0.51 2.46 3.18
CA HIS A 86 -0.46 3.69 3.97
C HIS A 86 0.14 3.44 5.36
N ASN A 87 -0.33 2.40 6.06
CA ASN A 87 0.16 2.06 7.39
C ASN A 87 1.64 1.68 7.34
N GLN A 88 2.06 0.87 6.36
CA GLN A 88 3.45 0.47 6.19
C GLN A 88 4.37 1.68 5.93
N THR A 89 3.92 2.60 5.07
CA THR A 89 4.68 3.81 4.74
C THR A 89 4.77 4.73 5.95
N SER A 90 3.67 4.90 6.68
CA SER A 90 3.66 5.69 7.91
C SER A 90 4.55 5.10 9.00
N GLU A 91 4.56 3.78 9.16
CA GLU A 91 5.43 3.09 10.11
C GLU A 91 6.90 3.23 9.73
N SER A 92 7.24 3.04 8.45
CA SER A 92 8.60 3.26 7.96
C SER A 92 9.05 4.71 8.18
N LEU A 93 8.20 5.69 7.92
CA LEU A 93 8.51 7.11 8.15
C LEU A 93 8.72 7.40 9.63
N ASN A 94 7.86 6.88 10.51
CA ASN A 94 8.00 7.01 11.96
C ASN A 94 9.29 6.34 12.47
N ASN A 95 9.70 5.21 11.87
CA ASN A 95 10.95 4.55 12.22
C ASN A 95 12.17 5.39 11.79
N VAL A 96 12.11 6.04 10.64
CA VAL A 96 13.16 6.97 10.19
C VAL A 96 13.21 8.22 11.07
N ASP A 97 12.06 8.78 11.42
CA ASP A 97 11.95 9.92 12.33
C ASP A 97 12.52 9.59 13.72
N GLY A 98 12.15 8.41 14.26
CA GLY A 98 12.70 7.91 15.52
C GLY A 98 14.20 7.62 15.45
N PHE A 99 14.71 7.13 14.32
CA PHE A 99 16.14 6.94 14.11
C PHE A 99 16.90 8.27 14.07
N LEU A 100 16.36 9.30 13.41
CA LEU A 100 16.94 10.64 13.38
C LEU A 100 16.98 11.24 14.80
N GLY A 101 15.87 11.16 15.54
CA GLY A 101 15.81 11.64 16.92
C GLY A 101 16.74 10.87 17.88
N ALA A 102 17.04 9.61 17.60
CA ALA A 102 17.98 8.81 18.40
C ALA A 102 19.45 9.08 18.04
N MET A 103 19.76 9.34 16.76
CA MET A 103 21.13 9.64 16.31
C MET A 103 21.58 11.06 16.65
N GLU A 104 20.65 12.01 16.70
CA GLU A 104 20.93 13.41 17.04
C GLU A 104 21.78 13.59 18.33
N PRO A 105 21.39 13.02 19.50
CA PRO A 105 22.17 13.16 20.72
C PRO A 105 23.53 12.43 20.66
N GLU A 106 23.63 11.34 19.90
CA GLU A 106 24.90 10.59 19.76
C GLU A 106 25.90 11.37 18.90
N ILE A 107 25.45 11.93 17.78
CA ILE A 107 26.24 12.77 16.87
C ILE A 107 26.65 14.07 17.57
N GLU A 108 25.78 14.67 18.37
CA GLU A 108 26.09 15.85 19.18
C GLU A 108 27.16 15.54 20.25
N SER A 109 27.08 14.37 20.90
CA SER A 109 28.09 13.95 21.88
C SER A 109 29.49 13.73 21.28
N ILE A 110 29.55 13.26 20.02
CA ILE A 110 30.80 12.98 19.31
C ILE A 110 31.37 14.26 18.67
N SER A 111 30.53 15.13 18.14
CA SER A 111 30.94 16.32 17.39
C SER A 111 31.19 17.56 18.24
N GLY A 112 30.61 17.64 19.45
CA GLY A 112 30.78 18.77 20.37
C GLY A 112 30.25 20.12 19.85
N LEU A 113 29.42 20.09 18.80
CA LEU A 113 28.84 21.24 18.13
C LEU A 113 27.32 21.15 18.22
N GLU A 114 26.70 21.90 19.13
CA GLU A 114 25.26 22.19 19.12
C GLU A 114 24.94 22.86 17.78
N ARG A 115 24.28 22.15 16.87
CA ARG A 115 23.69 22.74 15.66
C ARG A 115 22.20 22.49 15.68
N ASP A 116 21.44 23.56 15.97
CA ASP A 116 19.99 23.61 15.89
C ASP A 116 19.46 23.07 14.55
N THR A 117 19.04 21.81 14.55
CA THR A 117 18.43 21.11 13.42
C THR A 117 16.96 21.51 13.20
N GLU A 118 16.36 22.31 14.10
CA GLU A 118 15.07 22.97 13.86
C GLU A 118 15.05 23.76 12.55
N THR A 119 16.22 24.21 12.07
CA THR A 119 16.38 24.89 10.78
C THR A 119 16.19 23.94 9.58
N PHE A 120 16.50 22.64 9.74
CA PHE A 120 16.33 21.63 8.69
C PHE A 120 14.91 21.06 8.64
N MET A 121 14.23 20.94 9.78
CA MET A 121 12.84 20.46 9.89
C MET A 121 11.77 21.48 9.44
N LYS A 122 12.18 22.70 9.09
CA LYS A 122 11.28 23.83 8.74
C LYS A 122 11.10 24.09 7.23
N ILE A 123 11.64 23.22 6.37
CA ILE A 123 11.44 23.28 4.91
C ILE A 123 10.32 22.33 4.49
#